data_AF-A0A8T0DPQ1-F1
#
_entry.id   AF-A0A8T0DPQ1-F1
#
_cell.length_a   1.000
_cell.length_b   1.000
_cell.length_c   1.000
_cell.angle_alpha   90.00
_cell.angle_beta   90.00
_cell.angle_gamma   90.00
#
_symmetry.space_group_name_H-M   'P 1'
#
loop_
_entity.id
_entity.type
_entity.pdbx_description
1 polymer ?
#
loop_
_entity_poly.entity_id
_entity_poly.type
_entity_poly.pdbx_seq_one_letter_code
_entity_poly.pdbx_strand_id
1 'polypeptide(L)'
;MGLLGKILVIVACAIGVVCTLGAIITNRDRLTSNNQTESEKAAASCMFIAFFIFAGIAILIFITLCCPCSDLVVGIVAAVAGGAALVFAIGSYGAFHKPLIDIGARLPLVSEWLFGGIVSGAGLLLVALTLAFS
;
A
#
# COMPACT_ATOMS: atom_id res chain seq x y z
N MET A 1 -20.90 6.92 -4.94
CA MET A 1 -20.04 7.05 -3.76
C MET A 1 -20.68 8.09 -2.85
N GLY A 2 -21.39 7.61 -1.83
CA GLY A 2 -21.75 8.50 -0.72
C GLY A 2 -20.50 9.13 -0.09
N LEU A 3 -20.66 10.29 0.51
CA LEU A 3 -19.58 11.05 1.18
C LEU A 3 -18.75 10.16 2.14
N LEU A 4 -19.43 9.24 2.84
CA LEU A 4 -18.82 8.26 3.75
C LEU A 4 -17.78 7.36 3.06
N GLY A 5 -18.09 6.88 1.85
CA GLY A 5 -17.18 6.03 1.08
C GLY A 5 -15.92 6.75 0.67
N LYS A 6 -16.04 7.99 0.19
CA LYS A 6 -14.87 8.83 -0.16
C LYS A 6 -13.96 9.04 1.06
N ILE A 7 -14.54 9.31 2.23
CA ILE A 7 -13.80 9.49 3.49
C ILE A 7 -13.06 8.20 3.87
N LEU A 8 -13.73 7.03 3.82
CA LEU A 8 -13.10 5.76 4.16
C LEU A 8 -11.90 5.43 3.26
N VAL A 9 -12.03 5.69 1.95
CA VAL A 9 -10.94 5.45 1.00
C VAL A 9 -9.78 6.44 1.22
N ILE A 10 -10.06 7.71 1.58
CA ILE A 10 -9.03 8.68 1.97
C ILE A 10 -8.27 8.21 3.22
N VAL A 11 -8.98 7.76 4.25
CA VAL A 11 -8.36 7.25 5.49
C VAL A 11 -7.50 6.02 5.20
N ALA A 12 -8.00 5.07 4.41
CA ALA A 12 -7.24 3.89 4.00
C ALA A 12 -5.97 4.25 3.22
N CYS A 13 -6.05 5.23 2.30
CA CYS A 13 -4.88 5.74 1.59
C CYS A 13 -3.89 6.44 2.54
N ALA A 14 -4.36 7.26 3.48
CA ALA A 14 -3.50 7.94 4.44
C ALA A 14 -2.73 6.92 5.32
N ILE A 15 -3.41 5.87 5.79
CA ILE A 15 -2.77 4.79 6.53
C ILE A 15 -1.73 4.08 5.64
N GLY A 16 -2.06 3.76 4.39
CA GLY A 16 -1.12 3.12 3.46
C GLY A 16 0.11 3.97 3.14
N VAL A 17 -0.06 5.29 3.00
CA VAL A 17 1.04 6.26 2.86
C VAL A 17 1.93 6.27 4.10
N VAL A 18 1.36 6.32 5.31
CA VAL A 18 2.14 6.30 6.56
C VAL A 18 2.87 4.97 6.74
N CYS A 19 2.22 3.84 6.43
CA CYS A 19 2.83 2.51 6.54
C CYS A 19 4.00 2.33 5.56
N THR A 20 3.87 2.81 4.33
CA THR A 20 4.95 2.75 3.33
C THR A 20 6.09 3.71 3.66
N LEU A 21 5.80 4.95 4.07
CA LEU A 21 6.82 5.91 4.54
C LEU A 21 7.54 5.41 5.79
N GLY A 22 6.81 4.90 6.77
CA GLY A 22 7.38 4.34 8.00
C GLY A 22 8.34 3.20 7.69
N ALA A 23 7.97 2.30 6.78
CA ALA A 23 8.84 1.22 6.32
C ALA A 23 10.11 1.73 5.64
N ILE A 24 10.02 2.79 4.82
CA ILE A 24 11.18 3.39 4.15
C ILE A 24 12.10 4.07 5.17
N ILE A 25 11.56 4.82 6.14
CA ILE A 25 12.33 5.53 7.15
C ILE A 25 13.05 4.54 8.08
N THR A 26 12.34 3.52 8.59
CA THR A 26 12.92 2.53 9.49
C THR A 26 14.03 1.73 8.82
N ASN A 27 13.94 1.50 7.51
CA ASN A 27 14.94 0.74 6.77
C ASN A 27 15.94 1.62 6.02
N ARG A 28 15.91 2.95 6.20
CA ARG A 28 16.73 3.91 5.44
C ARG A 28 18.22 3.58 5.44
N ASP A 29 18.75 3.20 6.59
CA ASP A 29 20.18 2.88 6.74
C ASP A 29 20.56 1.63 5.95
N ARG A 30 19.69 0.61 5.92
CA ARG A 30 19.86 -0.58 5.05
C ARG A 30 19.66 -0.22 3.57
N LEU A 31 18.71 0.66 3.28
CA LEU A 31 18.41 1.13 1.92
C LEU A 31 19.51 2.04 1.32
N THR A 32 20.35 2.66 2.15
CA THR A 32 21.43 3.57 1.72
C THR A 32 22.80 2.90 1.79
N SER A 33 22.89 1.72 2.43
CA SER A 33 24.14 0.97 2.52
C SER A 33 24.60 0.47 1.14
N ASN A 34 25.92 0.44 0.91
CA ASN A 34 26.49 -0.02 -0.37
C ASN A 34 26.46 -1.56 -0.55
N ASN A 35 26.02 -2.30 0.48
CA ASN A 35 25.98 -3.77 0.52
C ASN A 35 24.54 -4.31 0.45
N GLN A 36 23.70 -3.71 -0.40
CA GLN A 36 22.35 -4.21 -0.60
C GLN A 36 22.37 -5.57 -1.29
N THR A 37 21.63 -6.51 -0.71
CA THR A 37 21.27 -7.74 -1.42
C THR A 37 20.26 -7.42 -2.53
N GLU A 38 20.24 -8.20 -3.63
CA GLU A 38 19.28 -8.01 -4.72
C GLU A 38 17.82 -8.03 -4.23
N SER A 39 17.56 -8.82 -3.18
CA SER A 39 16.26 -8.91 -2.50
C SER A 39 15.87 -7.63 -1.77
N GLU A 40 16.81 -6.94 -1.10
CA GLU A 40 16.53 -5.66 -0.43
C GLU A 40 16.28 -4.54 -1.45
N LYS A 41 17.00 -4.54 -2.58
CA LYS A 41 16.75 -3.59 -3.68
C LYS A 41 15.36 -3.81 -4.30
N ALA A 42 14.96 -5.06 -4.50
CA ALA A 42 13.62 -5.40 -4.97
C ALA A 42 12.55 -4.96 -3.95
N ALA A 43 12.78 -5.20 -2.66
CA ALA A 43 11.87 -4.77 -1.58
C ALA A 43 11.69 -3.25 -1.54
N ALA A 44 12.79 -2.50 -1.63
CA ALA A 44 12.78 -1.03 -1.69
C ALA A 44 11.97 -0.53 -2.88
N SER A 45 12.20 -1.08 -4.08
CA SER A 45 11.44 -0.67 -5.28
C SER A 45 9.93 -0.92 -5.12
N CYS A 46 9.54 -2.07 -4.57
CA CYS A 46 8.14 -2.40 -4.31
C CYS A 46 7.49 -1.46 -3.27
N MET A 47 8.24 -1.06 -2.22
CA MET A 47 7.75 -0.06 -1.25
C MET A 47 7.49 1.30 -1.90
N PHE A 48 8.41 1.78 -2.76
CA PHE A 48 8.23 3.05 -3.47
C PHE A 48 7.05 3.02 -4.44
N ILE A 49 6.88 1.92 -5.18
CA ILE A 49 5.74 1.74 -6.08
C ILE A 49 4.43 1.75 -5.28
N ALA A 50 4.35 1.00 -4.17
CA ALA A 50 3.18 0.98 -3.30
C ALA A 50 2.86 2.38 -2.74
N PHE A 51 3.87 3.14 -2.32
CA PHE A 51 3.71 4.52 -1.87
C PHE A 51 3.08 5.42 -2.94
N PHE A 52 3.59 5.38 -4.18
CA PHE A 52 3.04 6.17 -5.27
C PHE A 52 1.61 5.76 -5.64
N ILE A 53 1.27 4.47 -5.52
CA ILE A 53 -0.09 4.00 -5.74
C ILE A 53 -1.04 4.58 -4.68
N PHE A 54 -0.71 4.47 -3.38
CA PHE A 54 -1.54 5.04 -2.32
C PHE A 54 -1.67 6.57 -2.43
N ALA A 55 -0.57 7.28 -2.72
CA ALA A 55 -0.58 8.72 -2.91
C ALA A 55 -1.40 9.12 -4.16
N GLY A 56 -1.26 8.38 -5.26
CA GLY A 56 -2.00 8.63 -6.50
C GLY A 56 -3.51 8.46 -6.33
N ILE A 57 -3.95 7.42 -5.61
CA ILE A 57 -5.36 7.20 -5.28
C ILE A 57 -5.88 8.33 -4.38
N ALA A 58 -5.11 8.73 -3.37
CA ALA A 58 -5.51 9.84 -2.49
C ALA A 58 -5.75 11.13 -3.29
N ILE A 59 -4.83 11.49 -4.19
CA ILE A 59 -4.96 12.67 -5.06
C ILE A 59 -6.18 12.54 -5.98
N LEU A 60 -6.39 11.38 -6.60
CA LEU A 60 -7.56 11.13 -7.44
C LEU A 60 -8.86 11.37 -6.68
N ILE A 61 -8.95 10.92 -5.43
CA ILE A 61 -10.16 11.11 -4.63
C ILE A 61 -10.35 12.57 -4.25
N PHE A 62 -9.27 13.29 -3.92
CA PHE A 62 -9.33 14.74 -3.73
C PHE A 62 -9.87 15.47 -4.95
N ILE A 63 -9.46 15.09 -6.16
CA ILE A 63 -9.99 15.67 -7.40
C ILE A 63 -11.49 15.37 -7.55
N THR A 64 -11.92 14.15 -7.22
CA THR A 64 -13.35 13.74 -7.29
C THR A 64 -14.23 14.34 -6.19
N LEU A 65 -13.66 15.06 -5.22
CA LEU A 65 -14.42 15.92 -4.29
C LEU A 65 -14.72 17.28 -4.92
N CYS A 66 -13.84 17.78 -5.80
CA CYS A 66 -14.00 19.07 -6.48
C CYS A 66 -14.74 18.97 -7.82
N CYS A 67 -14.73 17.80 -8.48
CA CYS A 67 -15.44 17.55 -9.73
C CYS A 67 -16.40 16.36 -9.61
N PRO A 68 -17.64 16.46 -10.14
CA PRO A 68 -18.59 15.36 -10.17
C PRO A 68 -18.17 14.32 -11.23
N CYS A 69 -17.23 13.44 -10.87
CA CYS A 69 -16.90 12.26 -11.66
C CYS A 69 -17.89 11.12 -11.34
N SER A 70 -18.12 10.23 -12.31
CA SER A 70 -18.95 9.04 -12.10
C SER A 70 -18.33 8.16 -11.01
N ASP A 71 -19.07 7.99 -9.92
CA ASP A 71 -18.60 7.28 -8.73
C ASP A 71 -18.26 5.80 -8.99
N LEU A 72 -18.90 5.18 -9.98
CA LEU A 72 -18.63 3.81 -10.39
C LEU A 72 -17.23 3.67 -10.98
N VAL A 73 -16.81 4.64 -11.81
CA VAL A 73 -15.47 4.66 -12.41
C VAL A 73 -14.41 4.88 -11.32
N VAL A 74 -14.66 5.80 -10.38
CA VAL A 74 -13.75 6.07 -9.26
C VAL A 74 -13.61 4.84 -8.35
N GLY A 75 -14.70 4.11 -8.10
CA GLY A 75 -14.68 2.88 -7.30
C GLY A 75 -13.86 1.76 -7.95
N ILE A 76 -14.04 1.54 -9.24
CA ILE A 76 -13.28 0.52 -10.00
C ILE A 76 -11.79 0.86 -10.01
N VAL A 77 -11.44 2.12 -10.29
CA VAL A 77 -10.04 2.56 -10.31
C VAL A 77 -9.40 2.40 -8.92
N ALA A 78 -10.12 2.79 -7.86
CA ALA A 78 -9.64 2.60 -6.49
C ALA A 78 -9.48 1.12 -6.12
N ALA A 79 -10.35 0.23 -6.60
CA ALA A 79 -10.26 -1.21 -6.34
C ALA A 79 -9.05 -1.84 -7.04
N VAL A 80 -8.85 -1.53 -8.33
CA VAL A 80 -7.68 -2.01 -9.09
C VAL A 80 -6.38 -1.50 -8.48
N ALA A 81 -6.34 -0.22 -8.12
CA ALA A 81 -5.15 0.38 -7.54
C ALA A 81 -4.90 -0.13 -6.10
N GLY A 82 -5.93 -0.36 -5.29
CA GLY A 82 -5.80 -1.02 -3.99
C GLY A 82 -5.29 -2.46 -4.10
N GLY A 83 -5.75 -3.21 -5.11
CA GLY A 83 -5.23 -4.54 -5.40
C GLY A 83 -3.77 -4.54 -5.83
N ALA A 84 -3.38 -3.60 -6.69
CA ALA A 84 -1.98 -3.42 -7.08
C ALA A 84 -1.11 -3.08 -5.86
N ALA A 85 -1.55 -2.12 -5.02
CA ALA A 85 -0.86 -1.75 -3.79
C ALA A 85 -0.67 -2.95 -2.84
N LEU A 86 -1.70 -3.81 -2.70
CA LEU A 86 -1.62 -5.04 -1.92
C LEU A 86 -0.54 -5.99 -2.46
N VAL A 87 -0.49 -6.23 -3.76
CA VAL A 87 0.50 -7.12 -4.39
C VAL A 87 1.92 -6.59 -4.16
N PHE A 88 2.15 -5.29 -4.35
CA PHE A 88 3.46 -4.68 -4.11
C PHE A 88 3.83 -4.66 -2.62
N ALA A 89 2.86 -4.47 -1.71
CA ALA A 89 3.09 -4.57 -0.28
C ALA A 89 3.50 -5.99 0.15
N ILE A 90 2.85 -7.03 -0.39
CA ILE A 90 3.23 -8.43 -0.15
C ILE A 90 4.61 -8.72 -0.75
N GLY A 91 4.86 -8.26 -1.98
CA GLY A 91 6.15 -8.43 -2.65
C GLY A 91 7.30 -7.79 -1.89
N SER A 92 7.10 -6.57 -1.39
CA SER A 92 8.09 -5.90 -0.53
C SER A 92 8.32 -6.65 0.79
N TYR A 93 7.26 -7.12 1.44
CA TYR A 93 7.37 -7.91 2.67
C TYR A 93 8.18 -9.19 2.46
N GLY A 94 7.83 -9.96 1.43
CA GLY A 94 8.49 -11.23 1.10
C GLY A 94 9.93 -11.04 0.65
N ALA A 95 10.23 -9.99 -0.12
CA ALA A 95 11.58 -9.69 -0.56
C ALA A 95 12.48 -9.25 0.61
N PHE A 96 11.94 -8.44 1.55
CA PHE A 96 12.67 -7.99 2.72
C PHE A 96 12.97 -9.14 3.69
N HIS A 97 12.04 -10.09 3.83
CA HIS A 97 12.16 -11.24 4.73
C HIS A 97 12.69 -12.51 4.09
N LYS A 98 13.02 -12.49 2.79
CA LYS A 98 13.57 -13.64 2.07
C LYS A 98 14.66 -14.39 2.87
N PRO A 99 15.69 -13.75 3.44
CA PRO A 99 16.71 -14.47 4.22
C PRO A 99 16.16 -15.12 5.50
N LEU A 100 15.11 -14.56 6.11
CA LEU A 100 14.44 -15.15 7.28
C LEU A 100 13.52 -16.32 6.88
N ILE A 101 12.89 -16.24 5.71
CA ILE A 101 12.07 -17.31 5.14
C ILE A 101 12.95 -18.52 4.80
N ASP A 102 14.11 -18.28 4.19
CA ASP A 102 15.04 -19.32 3.77
C ASP A 102 15.62 -20.11 4.97
N ILE A 103 15.69 -19.50 6.16
CA ILE A 103 16.10 -20.17 7.42
C ILE A 103 14.92 -20.73 8.23
N GLY A 104 13.69 -20.68 7.71
CA GLY A 104 12.49 -21.25 8.34
C GLY A 104 11.94 -20.46 9.52
N ALA A 105 12.24 -19.16 9.63
CA ALA A 105 11.69 -18.32 10.70
C ALA A 105 10.16 -18.15 10.55
N ARG A 106 9.44 -18.04 11.68
CA ARG A 106 8.00 -17.72 11.67
C ARG A 106 7.77 -16.24 11.41
N LEU A 107 7.06 -15.94 10.33
CA LEU A 107 6.44 -14.65 10.01
C LEU A 107 4.98 -14.67 10.50
N PRO A 108 4.35 -13.51 10.81
CA PRO A 108 4.87 -12.15 10.71
C PRO A 108 5.59 -11.68 11.99
N LEU A 109 6.55 -10.78 11.83
CA LEU A 109 7.17 -10.07 12.96
C LEU A 109 6.24 -8.91 13.38
N VAL A 110 5.89 -8.87 14.67
CA VAL A 110 4.68 -8.22 15.22
C VAL A 110 4.67 -6.69 15.14
N SER A 111 5.73 -6.04 14.63
CA SER A 111 5.89 -4.57 14.69
C SER A 111 6.28 -3.91 13.37
N GLU A 112 5.97 -4.53 12.23
CA GLU A 112 6.50 -4.06 10.95
C GLU A 112 5.53 -3.16 10.18
N TRP A 113 6.00 -1.95 9.87
CA TRP A 113 5.34 -0.99 8.98
C TRP A 113 4.93 -1.61 7.63
N LEU A 114 5.71 -2.58 7.13
CA LEU A 114 5.39 -3.34 5.93
C LEU A 114 4.10 -4.17 6.05
N PHE A 115 3.87 -4.81 7.21
CA PHE A 115 2.64 -5.54 7.47
C PHE A 115 1.43 -4.59 7.49
N GLY A 116 1.62 -3.40 8.07
CA GLY A 116 0.64 -2.31 7.98
C GLY A 116 0.27 -1.93 6.54
N GLY A 117 1.25 -1.93 5.63
CA GLY A 117 1.02 -1.67 4.19
C GLY A 117 0.17 -2.75 3.50
N ILE A 118 0.31 -4.02 3.90
CA ILE A 118 -0.51 -5.12 3.40
C ILE A 118 -1.95 -4.95 3.88
N VAL A 119 -2.14 -4.69 5.18
CA VAL A 119 -3.46 -4.50 5.79
C VAL A 119 -4.17 -3.28 5.19
N SER A 120 -3.46 -2.16 4.98
CA SER A 120 -4.04 -0.96 4.36
C SER A 120 -4.41 -1.21 2.88
N GLY A 121 -3.62 -1.98 2.13
CA GLY A 121 -3.94 -2.36 0.76
C GLY A 121 -5.18 -3.23 0.66
N ALA A 122 -5.29 -4.24 1.53
CA ALA A 122 -6.46 -5.11 1.61
C ALA A 122 -7.71 -4.33 2.03
N GLY A 123 -7.58 -3.44 3.02
CA GLY A 123 -8.66 -2.55 3.46
C GLY A 123 -9.12 -1.62 2.35
N LEU A 124 -8.19 -1.01 1.60
CA LEU A 124 -8.51 -0.14 0.48
C LEU A 124 -9.28 -0.89 -0.62
N LEU A 125 -8.83 -2.10 -0.97
CA LEU A 125 -9.50 -2.96 -1.96
C LEU A 125 -10.90 -3.36 -1.51
N LEU A 126 -11.07 -3.80 -0.25
CA LEU A 126 -12.37 -4.19 0.29
C LEU A 126 -13.35 -3.02 0.34
N VAL A 127 -12.90 -1.85 0.80
CA VAL A 127 -13.73 -0.64 0.83
C VAL A 127 -14.10 -0.22 -0.60
N ALA A 128 -13.15 -0.22 -1.54
CA ALA A 128 -13.42 0.15 -2.92
C ALA A 128 -14.39 -0.82 -3.61
N LEU A 129 -14.27 -2.13 -3.38
CA LEU A 129 -15.21 -3.13 -3.90
C LEU A 129 -16.60 -2.97 -3.30
N THR A 130 -16.70 -2.81 -1.98
CA THR A 130 -17.99 -2.61 -1.30
C THR A 130 -18.71 -1.37 -1.84
N LEU A 131 -17.96 -0.32 -2.20
CA LEU A 131 -18.50 0.92 -2.76
C LEU A 131 -18.81 0.83 -4.27
N ALA A 132 -18.18 -0.07 -5.01
CA ALA A 132 -18.47 -0.29 -6.43
C ALA A 132 -19.78 -1.07 -6.64
N PHE A 133 -20.19 -1.86 -5.64
CA PHE A 133 -21.37 -2.72 -5.69
C PHE A 133 -22.52 -2.29 -4.76
N SER A 134 -22.44 -1.10 -4.13
CA SER A 134 -23.53 -0.49 -3.34
C SER A 134 -24.26 0.60 -4.11
#